data_AF-A0A8C1T7W5-F1
#
_entry.id   AF-A0A8C1T7W5-F1
#
_cell.length_a   1.000
_cell.length_b   1.000
_cell.length_c   1.000
_cell.angle_alpha   90.00
_cell.angle_beta   90.00
_cell.angle_gamma   90.00
#
_symmetry.space_group_name_H-M   'P 1'
#
loop_
_entity.id
_entity.type
_entity.pdbx_description
1 polymer ?
#
loop_
_entity_poly.entity_id
_entity_poly.type
_entity_poly.pdbx_seq_one_letter_code
_entity_poly.pdbx_strand_id
1 'polypeptide(L)'
;MSFVEYSEIIQEGDVVIIFQGHESMMPIKVQSGAQTQTRYGAIRHSSDLIGQRFGSKVTCSKGGWVYVLHPTPELWTVNLPHRTQILYTTDIANITLMLELKPGSVVCESGTGSGSLSHSIIRTIAPTGHLHTVEFHAQRAEKAMQEFKEHKVSHLVTVRNQDVCKDGFGITGIADAVFLDIPSPWEAITHAKSAMKRKGGRLCSFSPCIEQVQRTCEALLDHGFEEICTLEVLLRVHDVRAINLPLPDFGPEEGSADTPNTGNTSVICRTATPPREMAGHTGYLTFATKPRD
;
A
#
# COMPACT_ATOMS: atom_id res chain seq x y z
N MET A 1 8.59 -12.55 -13.61
CA MET A 1 7.72 -11.40 -13.27
C MET A 1 8.49 -10.17 -12.80
N SER A 2 7.86 -8.99 -12.80
CA SER A 2 8.25 -7.90 -11.91
C SER A 2 7.01 -7.22 -11.34
N PHE A 3 7.19 -6.37 -10.33
CA PHE A 3 6.12 -5.51 -9.81
C PHE A 3 5.69 -4.40 -10.79
N VAL A 4 6.37 -4.27 -11.93
CA VAL A 4 6.13 -3.21 -12.92
C VAL A 4 5.53 -3.73 -14.24
N GLU A 5 5.54 -5.04 -14.48
CA GLU A 5 4.98 -5.67 -15.67
C GLU A 5 4.28 -6.99 -15.33
N TYR A 6 3.10 -7.21 -15.93
CA TYR A 6 2.37 -8.46 -15.78
C TYR A 6 3.04 -9.59 -16.55
N SER A 7 3.16 -10.75 -15.90
CA SER A 7 3.52 -12.01 -16.52
C SER A 7 2.33 -12.96 -16.51
N GLU A 8 2.19 -13.78 -17.56
CA GLU A 8 1.10 -14.76 -17.64
C GLU A 8 1.40 -16.03 -16.83
N ILE A 9 2.66 -16.47 -16.85
CA ILE A 9 3.12 -17.75 -16.32
C ILE A 9 4.07 -17.53 -15.14
N ILE A 10 3.91 -18.33 -14.09
CA ILE A 10 4.77 -18.35 -12.91
C ILE A 10 6.10 -19.02 -13.24
N GLN A 11 7.20 -18.35 -12.92
CA GLN A 11 8.57 -18.86 -13.14
C GLN A 11 9.33 -19.06 -11.82
N GLU A 12 10.49 -19.70 -11.89
CA GLU A 12 11.39 -19.78 -10.74
C GLU A 12 11.94 -18.39 -10.36
N GLY A 13 12.04 -18.14 -9.05
CA GLY A 13 12.49 -16.87 -8.49
C GLY A 13 11.42 -15.78 -8.43
N ASP A 14 10.22 -16.04 -8.97
CA ASP A 14 9.09 -15.13 -8.87
C ASP A 14 8.54 -15.06 -7.44
N VAL A 15 8.11 -13.87 -7.00
CA VAL A 15 7.37 -13.66 -5.75
C VAL A 15 5.88 -13.64 -6.05
N VAL A 16 5.13 -14.60 -5.54
CA VAL A 16 3.70 -14.75 -5.80
C VAL A 16 2.88 -14.58 -4.54
N ILE A 17 1.61 -14.21 -4.68
CA ILE A 17 0.69 -14.06 -3.54
C ILE A 17 -0.24 -15.28 -3.49
N ILE A 18 -0.14 -16.08 -2.44
CA ILE A 18 -1.06 -17.19 -2.19
C ILE A 18 -2.31 -16.64 -1.50
N PHE A 19 -3.44 -16.68 -2.20
CA PHE A 19 -4.74 -16.22 -1.70
C PHE A 19 -5.54 -17.40 -1.14
N GLN A 20 -5.78 -17.36 0.18
CA GLN A 20 -6.56 -18.36 0.92
C GLN A 20 -7.93 -17.85 1.36
N GLY A 21 -8.16 -16.55 1.22
CA GLY A 21 -9.35 -15.81 1.61
C GLY A 21 -9.02 -14.34 1.79
N HIS A 22 -10.03 -13.48 1.94
CA HIS A 22 -9.82 -12.02 2.06
C HIS A 22 -8.94 -11.62 3.25
N GLU A 23 -9.02 -12.37 4.35
CA GLU A 23 -8.22 -12.14 5.57
C GLU A 23 -6.92 -12.93 5.61
N SER A 24 -6.65 -13.75 4.59
CA SER A 24 -5.53 -14.69 4.62
C SER A 24 -4.88 -14.78 3.24
N MET A 25 -3.79 -14.03 3.12
CA MET A 25 -2.88 -14.04 2.00
C MET A 25 -1.46 -14.21 2.53
N MET A 26 -0.55 -14.70 1.69
CA MET A 26 0.88 -14.68 2.02
C MET A 26 1.74 -14.55 0.76
N PRO A 27 2.84 -13.79 0.81
CA PRO A 27 3.81 -13.76 -0.26
C PRO A 27 4.77 -14.93 -0.13
N ILE A 28 5.10 -15.60 -1.24
CA ILE A 28 6.13 -16.63 -1.28
C ILE A 28 7.06 -16.43 -2.45
N LYS A 29 8.33 -16.78 -2.25
CA LYS A 29 9.32 -16.88 -3.33
C LYS A 29 9.27 -18.27 -3.92
N VAL A 30 8.98 -18.37 -5.21
CA VAL A 30 8.92 -19.64 -5.95
C VAL A 30 10.35 -20.14 -6.18
N GLN A 31 10.61 -21.38 -5.78
CA GLN A 31 11.92 -22.02 -5.82
C GLN A 31 11.73 -23.50 -6.13
N SER A 32 12.48 -24.03 -7.09
CA SER A 32 12.37 -25.45 -7.44
C SER A 32 12.78 -26.33 -6.24
N GLY A 33 12.05 -27.43 -6.01
CA GLY A 33 12.23 -28.33 -4.88
C GLY A 33 11.63 -27.84 -3.55
N ALA A 34 11.27 -26.56 -3.44
CA ALA A 34 10.67 -26.02 -2.22
C ALA A 34 9.18 -26.36 -2.09
N GLN A 35 8.69 -26.26 -0.84
CA GLN A 35 7.29 -26.46 -0.50
C GLN A 35 6.81 -25.36 0.44
N THR A 36 5.57 -24.90 0.25
CA THR A 36 4.89 -23.98 1.15
C THR A 36 3.74 -24.69 1.84
N GLN A 37 3.66 -24.57 3.17
CA GLN A 37 2.57 -25.14 3.95
C GLN A 37 1.40 -24.16 4.05
N THR A 38 0.19 -24.68 3.88
CA THR A 38 -1.06 -23.92 4.05
C THR A 38 -2.02 -24.67 4.96
N ARG A 39 -3.09 -23.99 5.42
CA ARG A 39 -4.21 -24.66 6.11
C ARG A 39 -4.87 -25.74 5.26
N TYR A 40 -4.75 -25.65 3.93
CA TYR A 40 -5.32 -26.59 2.96
C TYR A 40 -4.36 -27.71 2.54
N GLY A 41 -3.13 -27.76 3.08
CA GLY A 41 -2.09 -28.71 2.72
C GLY A 41 -0.83 -28.07 2.14
N ALA A 42 0.11 -28.90 1.72
CA ALA A 42 1.36 -28.44 1.11
C ALA A 42 1.15 -28.08 -0.37
N ILE A 43 1.86 -27.06 -0.83
CA ILE A 43 2.01 -26.67 -2.23
C ILE A 43 3.46 -26.92 -2.63
N ARG A 44 3.69 -27.76 -3.64
CA ARG A 44 5.02 -28.07 -4.18
C ARG A 44 5.34 -27.10 -5.30
N HIS A 45 6.38 -26.30 -5.14
CA HIS A 45 6.64 -25.21 -6.09
C HIS A 45 6.92 -25.72 -7.50
N SER A 46 7.69 -26.81 -7.64
CA SER A 46 8.07 -27.35 -8.95
C SER A 46 6.91 -27.89 -9.78
N SER A 47 5.92 -28.55 -9.16
CA SER A 47 4.81 -29.19 -9.88
C SER A 47 3.53 -28.35 -9.87
N ASP A 48 3.30 -27.60 -8.80
CA ASP A 48 2.00 -26.98 -8.53
C ASP A 48 2.00 -25.47 -8.83
N LEU A 49 3.19 -24.85 -8.97
CA LEU A 49 3.33 -23.41 -9.24
C LEU A 49 4.05 -23.12 -10.56
N ILE A 50 5.28 -23.62 -10.73
CA ILE A 50 6.10 -23.30 -11.91
C ILE A 50 5.40 -23.78 -13.18
N GLY A 51 5.27 -22.89 -14.17
CA GLY A 51 4.57 -23.17 -15.42
C GLY A 51 3.05 -22.98 -15.36
N GLN A 52 2.46 -22.77 -14.17
CA GLN A 52 1.05 -22.43 -14.04
C GLN A 52 0.81 -20.96 -14.37
N ARG A 53 -0.43 -20.63 -14.76
CA ARG A 53 -0.84 -19.25 -15.01
C ARG A 53 -1.16 -18.53 -13.72
N PHE A 54 -0.89 -17.23 -13.65
CA PHE A 54 -1.41 -16.40 -12.57
C PHE A 54 -2.95 -16.38 -12.59
N GLY A 55 -3.54 -16.36 -11.39
CA GLY A 55 -4.98 -16.48 -11.18
C GLY A 55 -5.51 -17.93 -11.17
N SER A 56 -4.67 -18.93 -11.44
CA SER A 56 -5.08 -20.33 -11.40
C SER A 56 -5.43 -20.81 -9.99
N LYS A 57 -6.41 -21.72 -9.92
CA LYS A 57 -6.75 -22.49 -8.74
C LYS A 57 -5.76 -23.65 -8.60
N VAL A 58 -5.03 -23.69 -7.49
CA VAL A 58 -4.03 -24.72 -7.19
C VAL A 58 -4.54 -25.60 -6.06
N THR A 59 -4.63 -26.91 -6.33
CA THR A 59 -5.04 -27.91 -5.33
C THR A 59 -3.86 -28.28 -4.44
N CYS A 60 -4.04 -28.19 -3.13
CA CYS A 60 -3.05 -28.53 -2.12
C CYS A 60 -3.14 -30.02 -1.73
N SER A 61 -2.11 -30.53 -1.03
CA SER A 61 -2.01 -31.97 -0.71
C SER A 61 -3.14 -32.58 0.12
N LYS A 62 -3.94 -31.80 0.86
CA LYS A 62 -5.09 -32.31 1.64
C LYS A 62 -6.43 -32.19 0.90
N GLY A 63 -6.41 -31.89 -0.41
CA GLY A 63 -7.60 -31.75 -1.25
C GLY A 63 -8.27 -30.37 -1.22
N GLY A 64 -7.86 -29.47 -0.31
CA GLY A 64 -8.23 -28.05 -0.36
C GLY A 64 -7.48 -27.31 -1.48
N TRP A 65 -7.77 -26.03 -1.66
CA TRP A 65 -7.20 -25.26 -2.78
C TRP A 65 -6.94 -23.79 -2.42
N VAL A 66 -6.11 -23.13 -3.21
CA VAL A 66 -5.79 -21.70 -3.14
C VAL A 66 -5.82 -21.06 -4.53
N TYR A 67 -5.85 -19.73 -4.60
CA TYR A 67 -5.51 -19.00 -5.82
C TYR A 67 -4.09 -18.46 -5.72
N VAL A 68 -3.39 -18.40 -6.85
CA VAL A 68 -2.04 -17.81 -6.93
C VAL A 68 -2.11 -16.52 -7.73
N LEU A 69 -1.98 -15.38 -7.05
CA LEU A 69 -2.16 -14.07 -7.66
C LEU A 69 -0.81 -13.48 -8.08
N HIS A 70 -0.86 -12.70 -9.16
CA HIS A 70 0.27 -11.87 -9.55
C HIS A 70 0.48 -10.79 -8.48
N PRO A 71 1.70 -10.55 -8.00
CA PRO A 71 2.00 -9.50 -7.05
C PRO A 71 1.65 -8.14 -7.64
N THR A 72 1.10 -7.29 -6.79
CA THR A 72 0.98 -5.84 -7.02
C THR A 72 1.47 -5.15 -5.75
N PRO A 73 1.88 -3.88 -5.82
CA PRO A 73 2.17 -3.09 -4.62
C PRO A 73 1.05 -3.13 -3.57
N GLU A 74 -0.23 -3.11 -3.95
CA GLU A 74 -1.36 -3.21 -3.00
C GLU A 74 -1.39 -4.55 -2.28
N LEU A 75 -1.23 -5.65 -3.03
CA LEU A 75 -1.18 -6.98 -2.44
C LEU A 75 0.07 -7.16 -1.58
N TRP A 76 1.20 -6.56 -1.97
CA TRP A 76 2.41 -6.58 -1.17
C TRP A 76 2.27 -5.78 0.11
N THR A 77 1.69 -4.57 0.06
CA THR A 77 1.43 -3.73 1.24
C THR A 77 0.69 -4.48 2.35
N VAL A 78 -0.31 -5.30 2.01
CA VAL A 78 -1.08 -6.05 3.01
C VAL A 78 -0.41 -7.37 3.45
N ASN A 79 0.71 -7.76 2.85
CA ASN A 79 1.34 -9.07 3.03
C ASN A 79 2.84 -9.01 3.38
N LEU A 80 3.47 -7.84 3.28
CA LEU A 80 4.91 -7.68 3.46
C LEU A 80 5.33 -7.99 4.91
N PRO A 81 6.58 -8.43 5.12
CA PRO A 81 7.11 -8.60 6.47
C PRO A 81 7.36 -7.22 7.11
N HIS A 82 6.47 -6.84 8.04
CA HIS A 82 6.56 -5.56 8.76
C HIS A 82 7.87 -5.44 9.55
N ARG A 83 8.60 -4.36 9.30
CA ARG A 83 9.77 -3.92 10.08
C ARG A 83 9.52 -2.59 10.78
N THR A 84 8.50 -1.88 10.32
CA THR A 84 8.05 -0.56 10.77
C THR A 84 6.53 -0.51 10.66
N GLN A 85 5.93 0.53 11.23
CA GLN A 85 4.63 0.97 10.76
C GLN A 85 4.74 1.32 9.26
N ILE A 86 3.68 1.08 8.50
CA ILE A 86 3.63 1.34 7.07
C ILE A 86 2.44 2.22 6.71
N LEU A 87 2.55 2.87 5.55
CA LEU A 87 1.40 3.41 4.86
C LEU A 87 0.63 2.31 4.14
N TYR A 88 -0.69 2.43 4.18
CA TYR A 88 -1.63 1.57 3.46
C TYR A 88 -2.15 2.25 2.20
N THR A 89 -2.83 1.47 1.35
CA THR A 89 -3.24 1.87 0.00
C THR A 89 -4.02 3.19 -0.05
N THR A 90 -4.83 3.52 0.96
CA THR A 90 -5.63 4.76 0.97
C THR A 90 -4.75 6.02 1.05
N ASP A 91 -3.77 6.04 1.95
CA ASP A 91 -2.82 7.14 2.06
C ASP A 91 -1.89 7.15 0.84
N ILE A 92 -1.37 5.98 0.44
CA ILE A 92 -0.50 5.82 -0.73
C ILE A 92 -1.16 6.37 -2.01
N ALA A 93 -2.45 6.09 -2.23
CA ALA A 93 -3.18 6.57 -3.39
C ALA A 93 -3.25 8.10 -3.42
N ASN A 94 -3.54 8.73 -2.28
CA ASN A 94 -3.58 10.18 -2.15
C ASN A 94 -2.20 10.80 -2.33
N ILE A 95 -1.16 10.23 -1.69
CA ILE A 95 0.23 10.67 -1.85
C ILE A 95 0.64 10.61 -3.31
N THR A 96 0.41 9.49 -3.98
CA THR A 96 0.80 9.28 -5.39
C THR A 96 0.15 10.32 -6.30
N LEU A 97 -1.14 10.58 -6.10
CA LEU A 97 -1.89 11.57 -6.87
C LEU A 97 -1.44 13.00 -6.60
N MET A 98 -1.35 13.38 -5.32
CA MET A 98 -1.07 14.77 -4.89
C MET A 98 0.41 15.17 -5.05
N LEU A 99 1.31 14.19 -5.16
CA LEU A 99 2.70 14.38 -5.61
C LEU A 99 2.86 14.37 -7.14
N GLU A 100 1.77 14.17 -7.89
CA GLU A 100 1.77 14.14 -9.36
C GLU A 100 2.71 13.09 -9.95
N LEU A 101 2.84 11.94 -9.27
CA LEU A 101 3.72 10.87 -9.70
C LEU A 101 3.20 10.24 -11.00
N LYS A 102 4.11 10.02 -11.94
CA LYS A 102 3.82 9.47 -13.26
C LYS A 102 5.06 8.79 -13.84
N PRO A 103 4.93 8.02 -14.93
CA PRO A 103 6.09 7.45 -15.62
C PRO A 103 7.14 8.52 -15.94
N GLY A 104 8.39 8.26 -15.55
CA GLY A 104 9.50 9.21 -15.73
C GLY A 104 9.75 10.17 -14.56
N SER A 105 8.89 10.21 -13.54
CA SER A 105 9.14 11.04 -12.34
C SER A 105 10.37 10.56 -11.58
N VAL A 106 11.21 11.50 -11.14
CA VAL A 106 12.30 11.22 -10.19
C VAL A 106 11.82 11.60 -8.79
N VAL A 107 11.86 10.65 -7.86
CA VAL A 107 11.26 10.82 -6.53
C VAL A 107 12.31 10.61 -5.44
N CYS A 108 12.30 11.47 -4.43
CA CYS A 108 13.01 11.27 -3.18
C CYS A 108 12.07 10.73 -2.12
N GLU A 109 12.51 9.76 -1.32
CA GLU A 109 11.76 9.19 -0.20
C GLU A 109 12.66 9.08 1.04
N SER A 110 12.14 9.40 2.21
CA SER A 110 12.75 9.01 3.48
C SER A 110 11.67 8.96 4.56
N GLY A 111 11.54 7.93 5.39
CA GLY A 111 12.35 6.71 5.45
C GLY A 111 11.87 5.59 4.52
N THR A 112 12.77 4.73 4.06
CA THR A 112 12.40 3.53 3.29
C THR A 112 11.53 2.56 4.11
N GLY A 113 11.82 2.39 5.40
CA GLY A 113 11.05 1.56 6.33
C GLY A 113 10.87 0.11 5.84
N SER A 114 9.61 -0.31 5.70
CA SER A 114 9.28 -1.66 5.18
C SER A 114 9.03 -1.68 3.66
N GLY A 115 9.21 -0.55 2.96
CA GLY A 115 9.12 -0.49 1.49
C GLY A 115 7.70 -0.53 0.91
N SER A 116 6.66 -0.31 1.72
CA SER A 116 5.25 -0.29 1.26
C SER A 116 5.02 0.80 0.20
N LEU A 117 5.33 2.05 0.55
CA LEU A 117 5.22 3.18 -0.37
C LEU A 117 6.22 3.06 -1.52
N SER A 118 7.46 2.63 -1.25
CA SER A 118 8.51 2.48 -2.26
C SER A 118 8.07 1.62 -3.45
N HIS A 119 7.42 0.47 -3.22
CA HIS A 119 6.90 -0.38 -4.31
C HIS A 119 5.82 0.32 -5.13
N SER A 120 4.96 1.09 -4.47
CA SER A 120 3.91 1.86 -5.13
C SER A 120 4.47 3.00 -5.97
N ILE A 121 5.49 3.72 -5.47
CA ILE A 121 6.22 4.74 -6.23
C ILE A 121 6.90 4.10 -7.44
N ILE A 122 7.69 3.04 -7.24
CA ILE A 122 8.44 2.35 -8.30
C ILE A 122 7.52 1.96 -9.46
N ARG A 123 6.37 1.34 -9.17
CA ARG A 123 5.38 1.01 -10.20
C ARG A 123 4.89 2.25 -10.95
N THR A 124 4.55 3.32 -10.24
CA THR A 124 3.99 4.52 -10.86
C THR A 124 5.00 5.25 -11.75
N ILE A 125 6.29 5.25 -11.37
CA ILE A 125 7.33 5.99 -12.10
C ILE A 125 8.02 5.17 -13.19
N ALA A 126 7.86 3.85 -13.18
CA ALA A 126 8.35 2.96 -14.24
C ALA A 126 7.80 3.37 -15.62
N PRO A 127 8.51 3.08 -16.72
CA PRO A 127 9.82 2.41 -16.78
C PRO A 127 11.02 3.38 -16.75
N THR A 128 10.78 4.70 -16.78
CA THR A 128 11.82 5.71 -17.03
C THR A 128 12.11 6.62 -15.83
N GLY A 129 11.36 6.52 -14.75
CA GLY A 129 11.60 7.25 -13.51
C GLY A 129 12.61 6.56 -12.61
N HIS A 130 12.95 7.21 -11.50
CA HIS A 130 13.87 6.66 -10.51
C HIS A 130 13.53 7.11 -9.09
N LEU A 131 13.59 6.17 -8.14
CA LEU A 131 13.39 6.42 -6.72
C LEU A 131 14.74 6.51 -5.99
N HIS A 132 15.00 7.63 -5.35
CA HIS A 132 16.10 7.79 -4.40
C HIS A 132 15.56 7.75 -2.98
N THR A 133 15.68 6.61 -2.33
CA THR A 133 15.17 6.41 -0.97
C THR A 133 16.29 6.38 0.06
N VAL A 134 16.06 6.95 1.24
CA VAL A 134 17.02 7.02 2.35
C VAL A 134 16.47 6.29 3.56
N GLU A 135 17.32 5.48 4.21
CA GLU A 135 17.01 4.80 5.47
C GLU A 135 18.24 4.77 6.35
N PHE A 136 18.18 5.48 7.49
CA PHE A 136 19.32 5.60 8.39
C PHE A 136 19.67 4.28 9.10
N HIS A 137 18.71 3.37 9.28
CA HIS A 137 18.94 2.10 9.96
C HIS A 137 19.49 1.03 9.01
N ALA A 138 20.77 0.69 9.16
CA ALA A 138 21.52 -0.17 8.22
C ALA A 138 20.83 -1.50 7.87
N GLN A 139 20.33 -2.24 8.87
CA GLN A 139 19.65 -3.52 8.62
C GLN A 139 18.36 -3.36 7.80
N ARG A 140 17.63 -2.25 7.97
CA ARG A 140 16.40 -2.00 7.20
C ARG A 140 16.75 -1.61 5.76
N ALA A 141 17.77 -0.78 5.58
CA ALA A 141 18.27 -0.41 4.26
C ALA A 141 18.75 -1.65 3.49
N GLU A 142 19.54 -2.52 4.13
CA GLU A 142 20.01 -3.78 3.53
C GLU A 142 18.84 -4.70 3.15
N LYS A 143 17.86 -4.84 4.05
CA LYS A 143 16.70 -5.69 3.78
C LYS A 143 15.85 -5.16 2.61
N ALA A 144 15.64 -3.85 2.55
CA ALA A 144 14.92 -3.22 1.43
C ALA A 144 15.67 -3.42 0.11
N MET A 145 17.00 -3.25 0.08
CA MET A 145 17.82 -3.52 -1.12
C MET A 145 17.70 -4.97 -1.58
N GLN A 146 17.70 -5.92 -0.64
CA GLN A 146 17.49 -7.34 -0.97
C GLN A 146 16.11 -7.55 -1.60
N GLU A 147 15.05 -7.01 -1.01
CA GLU A 147 13.68 -7.12 -1.54
C GLU A 147 13.56 -6.51 -2.93
N PHE A 148 14.09 -5.30 -3.16
CA PHE A 148 14.06 -4.67 -4.50
C PHE A 148 14.79 -5.49 -5.56
N LYS A 149 15.88 -6.17 -5.18
CA LYS A 149 16.60 -7.08 -6.07
C LYS A 149 15.79 -8.35 -6.34
N GLU A 150 15.21 -8.96 -5.31
CA GLU A 150 14.37 -10.16 -5.43
C GLU A 150 13.12 -9.90 -6.27
N HIS A 151 12.55 -8.70 -6.16
CA HIS A 151 11.38 -8.26 -6.91
C HIS A 151 11.71 -7.72 -8.31
N LYS A 152 12.99 -7.76 -8.70
CA LYS A 152 13.50 -7.34 -10.01
C LYS A 152 13.20 -5.87 -10.35
N VAL A 153 13.16 -5.01 -9.31
CA VAL A 153 12.92 -3.56 -9.46
C VAL A 153 14.11 -2.69 -9.03
N SER A 154 15.24 -3.29 -8.62
CA SER A 154 16.44 -2.58 -8.19
C SER A 154 17.04 -1.60 -9.21
N HIS A 155 16.66 -1.71 -10.49
CA HIS A 155 17.10 -0.79 -11.54
C HIS A 155 16.35 0.56 -11.51
N LEU A 156 15.22 0.65 -10.80
CA LEU A 156 14.38 1.85 -10.64
C LEU A 156 14.55 2.52 -9.28
N VAL A 157 15.42 1.99 -8.42
CA VAL A 157 15.57 2.48 -7.04
C VAL A 157 17.01 2.44 -6.56
N THR A 158 17.41 3.48 -5.84
CA THR A 158 18.67 3.55 -5.10
C THR A 158 18.37 3.79 -3.63
N VAL A 159 18.82 2.88 -2.77
CA VAL A 159 18.72 3.00 -1.32
C VAL A 159 20.04 3.57 -0.78
N ARG A 160 19.98 4.62 0.04
CA ARG A 160 21.14 5.16 0.76
C ARG A 160 20.97 4.97 2.27
N ASN A 161 21.99 4.42 2.92
CA ASN A 161 22.04 4.35 4.37
C ASN A 161 22.72 5.59 4.95
N GLN A 162 21.93 6.61 5.29
CA GLN A 162 22.40 7.88 5.84
C GLN A 162 21.27 8.60 6.57
N ASP A 163 21.59 9.68 7.28
CA ASP A 163 20.62 10.52 7.98
C ASP A 163 20.14 11.64 7.05
N VAL A 164 18.88 11.59 6.60
CA VAL A 164 18.34 12.59 5.66
C VAL A 164 18.31 14.00 6.25
N CYS A 165 18.21 14.14 7.58
CA CYS A 165 18.18 15.44 8.25
C CYS A 165 19.57 16.10 8.32
N LYS A 166 20.65 15.33 8.14
CA LYS A 166 22.03 15.83 8.18
C LYS A 166 22.69 15.84 6.81
N ASP A 167 22.54 14.74 6.08
CA ASP A 167 23.26 14.45 4.84
C ASP A 167 22.38 14.63 3.59
N GLY A 168 21.07 14.80 3.79
CA GLY A 168 20.08 14.91 2.71
C GLY A 168 19.91 13.62 1.90
N PHE A 169 19.41 13.77 0.67
CA PHE A 169 19.09 12.64 -0.22
C PHE A 169 20.26 12.13 -1.07
N GLY A 170 21.44 12.76 -0.95
CA GLY A 170 22.61 12.45 -1.78
C GLY A 170 22.44 12.82 -3.26
N ILE A 171 21.47 13.68 -3.58
CA ILE A 171 21.20 14.23 -4.92
C ILE A 171 20.75 15.69 -4.81
N THR A 172 20.91 16.45 -5.89
CA THR A 172 20.58 17.88 -5.92
C THR A 172 19.98 18.25 -7.27
N GLY A 173 18.86 18.99 -7.26
CA GLY A 173 18.29 19.59 -8.45
C GLY A 173 17.65 18.64 -9.47
N ILE A 174 17.35 17.39 -9.10
CA ILE A 174 16.84 16.37 -10.03
C ILE A 174 15.50 15.75 -9.67
N ALA A 175 14.99 15.92 -8.43
CA ALA A 175 13.72 15.32 -8.02
C ALA A 175 12.51 16.15 -8.50
N ASP A 176 11.49 15.48 -9.02
CA ASP A 176 10.17 16.06 -9.29
C ASP A 176 9.30 16.07 -8.03
N ALA A 177 9.48 15.09 -7.15
CA ALA A 177 8.73 14.96 -5.90
C ALA A 177 9.60 14.50 -4.72
N VAL A 178 9.23 14.90 -3.51
CA VAL A 178 9.83 14.42 -2.25
C VAL A 178 8.73 13.93 -1.32
N PHE A 179 8.93 12.76 -0.73
CA PHE A 179 8.09 12.21 0.31
C PHE A 179 8.89 12.02 1.62
N LEU A 180 8.30 12.45 2.74
CA LEU A 180 8.87 12.34 4.08
C LEU A 180 7.95 11.56 5.03
N ASP A 181 8.43 10.45 5.57
CA ASP A 181 7.87 9.68 6.68
C ASP A 181 9.02 9.39 7.68
N ILE A 182 9.31 10.40 8.49
CA ILE A 182 10.36 10.39 9.51
C ILE A 182 9.86 11.13 10.76
N PRO A 183 10.45 10.93 11.94
CA PRO A 183 10.00 11.59 13.18
C PRO A 183 10.14 13.13 13.19
N SER A 184 11.09 13.67 12.43
CA SER A 184 11.43 15.11 12.43
C SER A 184 11.53 15.67 11.01
N PRO A 185 10.44 15.65 10.22
CA PRO A 185 10.45 16.04 8.81
C PRO A 185 10.81 17.52 8.59
N TRP A 186 10.54 18.40 9.57
CA TRP A 186 10.91 19.82 9.53
C TRP A 186 12.43 20.05 9.37
N GLU A 187 13.27 19.13 9.86
CA GLU A 187 14.74 19.22 9.73
C GLU A 187 15.22 18.85 8.32
N ALA A 188 14.41 18.09 7.57
CA ALA A 188 14.75 17.63 6.22
C ALA A 188 14.29 18.58 5.11
N ILE A 189 13.52 19.63 5.41
CA ILE A 189 12.91 20.53 4.41
C ILE A 189 13.97 21.22 3.54
N THR A 190 15.08 21.68 4.13
CA THR A 190 16.20 22.28 3.40
C THR A 190 16.79 21.30 2.37
N HIS A 191 16.98 20.04 2.78
CA HIS A 191 17.50 18.99 1.93
C HIS A 191 16.49 18.56 0.85
N ALA A 192 15.19 18.55 1.18
CA ALA A 192 14.12 18.30 0.23
C ALA A 192 14.12 19.38 -0.87
N LYS A 193 14.15 20.67 -0.51
CA LYS A 193 14.21 21.78 -1.47
C LYS A 193 15.43 21.70 -2.38
N SER A 194 16.59 21.32 -1.82
CA SER A 194 17.84 21.13 -2.55
C SER A 194 17.78 19.96 -3.54
N ALA A 195 17.17 18.84 -3.16
CA ALA A 195 17.01 17.68 -4.04
C ALA A 195 16.10 17.96 -5.25
N MET A 196 15.11 18.83 -5.09
CA MET A 196 14.11 19.15 -6.11
C MET A 196 14.66 20.03 -7.25
N LYS A 197 14.14 19.83 -8.46
CA LYS A 197 14.49 20.63 -9.65
C LYS A 197 14.25 22.13 -9.41
N ARG A 198 14.97 22.99 -10.13
CA ARG A 198 14.78 24.47 -10.09
C ARG A 198 13.44 24.92 -10.67
N LYS A 199 12.92 24.15 -11.63
CA LYS A 199 11.60 24.36 -12.25
C LYS A 199 10.40 24.01 -11.33
N GLY A 200 10.64 23.85 -10.04
CA GLY A 200 9.66 23.44 -9.03
C GLY A 200 9.51 21.93 -8.87
N GLY A 201 8.62 21.54 -7.96
CA GLY A 201 8.25 20.16 -7.66
C GLY A 201 7.27 20.06 -6.49
N ARG A 202 6.84 18.84 -6.14
CA ARG A 202 5.88 18.59 -5.06
C ARG A 202 6.54 17.95 -3.84
N LEU A 203 6.09 18.31 -2.64
CA LEU A 203 6.51 17.71 -1.39
C LEU A 203 5.29 17.17 -0.66
N CYS A 204 5.45 16.01 -0.01
CA CYS A 204 4.49 15.46 0.93
C CYS A 204 5.23 14.98 2.18
N SER A 205 4.70 15.33 3.35
CA SER A 205 5.15 14.82 4.64
C SER A 205 4.00 14.10 5.33
N PHE A 206 4.26 12.91 5.86
CA PHE A 206 3.37 12.17 6.72
C PHE A 206 3.75 12.38 8.19
N SER A 207 2.79 12.63 9.07
CA SER A 207 3.05 12.79 10.51
C SER A 207 1.85 12.37 11.36
N PRO A 208 2.02 11.50 12.37
CA PRO A 208 0.92 11.07 13.24
C PRO A 208 0.49 12.13 14.27
N CYS A 209 1.34 13.10 14.59
CA CYS A 209 1.03 14.11 15.61
C CYS A 209 0.87 15.50 14.99
N ILE A 210 -0.11 16.27 15.48
CA ILE A 210 -0.40 17.60 14.93
C ILE A 210 0.73 18.60 15.20
N GLU A 211 1.51 18.40 16.25
CA GLU A 211 2.69 19.21 16.59
C GLU A 211 3.82 19.02 15.57
N GLN A 212 3.93 17.82 15.00
CA GLN A 212 4.87 17.55 13.92
C GLN A 212 4.42 18.26 12.63
N VAL A 213 3.12 18.27 12.35
CA VAL A 213 2.53 19.02 11.24
C VAL A 213 2.82 20.51 11.38
N GLN A 214 2.59 21.09 12.56
CA GLN A 214 2.82 22.51 12.84
C GLN A 214 4.26 22.92 12.50
N ARG A 215 5.25 22.20 13.04
CA ARG A 215 6.67 22.47 12.75
C ARG A 215 7.04 22.29 11.29
N THR A 216 6.42 21.32 10.62
CA THR A 216 6.65 21.07 9.19
C THR A 216 6.11 22.21 8.34
N CYS A 217 4.91 22.70 8.63
CA CYS A 217 4.32 23.85 7.95
C CYS A 217 5.15 25.13 8.14
N GLU A 218 5.63 25.39 9.36
CA GLU A 218 6.53 26.51 9.66
C GLU A 218 7.82 26.41 8.83
N ALA A 219 8.48 25.25 8.86
CA ALA A 219 9.70 25.03 8.09
C ALA A 219 9.47 25.14 6.57
N LEU A 220 8.33 24.69 6.06
CA LEU A 220 7.96 24.85 4.65
C LEU A 220 7.82 26.32 4.27
N LEU A 221 7.15 27.13 5.09
CA LEU A 221 7.01 28.58 4.88
C LEU A 221 8.36 29.29 4.90
N ASP A 222 9.21 29.00 5.90
CA ASP A 222 10.54 29.59 6.04
C ASP A 222 11.45 29.29 4.84
N HIS A 223 11.24 28.15 4.20
CA HIS A 223 11.97 27.73 3.00
C HIS A 223 11.26 28.14 1.70
N GLY A 224 10.20 28.94 1.74
CA GLY A 224 9.53 29.49 0.57
C GLY A 224 8.77 28.46 -0.26
N PHE A 225 8.24 27.41 0.38
CA PHE A 225 7.23 26.56 -0.25
C PHE A 225 5.87 27.25 -0.27
N GLU A 226 5.08 26.97 -1.29
CA GLU A 226 3.75 27.51 -1.52
C GLU A 226 2.69 26.40 -1.50
N GLU A 227 1.41 26.76 -1.59
CA GLU A 227 0.29 25.81 -1.66
C GLU A 227 0.29 24.75 -0.54
N ILE A 228 0.68 25.17 0.69
CA ILE A 228 0.74 24.28 1.84
C ILE A 228 -0.67 23.84 2.22
N CYS A 229 -0.91 22.53 2.19
CA CYS A 229 -2.21 21.93 2.46
C CYS A 229 -2.04 20.67 3.30
N THR A 230 -2.70 20.62 4.47
CA THR A 230 -2.75 19.40 5.30
C THR A 230 -4.11 18.74 5.18
N LEU A 231 -4.12 17.41 4.98
CA LEU A 231 -5.32 16.59 4.93
C LEU A 231 -5.14 15.28 5.70
N GLU A 232 -6.26 14.61 5.97
CA GLU A 232 -6.34 13.25 6.51
C GLU A 232 -7.34 12.47 5.64
N VAL A 233 -7.10 11.18 5.41
CA VAL A 233 -7.99 10.34 4.60
C VAL A 233 -8.41 9.11 5.38
N LEU A 234 -9.72 8.96 5.60
CA LEU A 234 -10.30 7.87 6.38
C LEU A 234 -11.04 6.88 5.49
N LEU A 235 -10.54 5.64 5.42
CA LEU A 235 -11.19 4.55 4.67
C LEU A 235 -12.37 3.96 5.47
N ARG A 236 -13.52 3.77 4.79
CA ARG A 236 -14.66 3.00 5.31
C ARG A 236 -15.06 1.88 4.35
N VAL A 237 -14.78 0.64 4.74
CA VAL A 237 -15.16 -0.56 3.96
C VAL A 237 -16.53 -1.04 4.41
N HIS A 238 -17.47 -1.19 3.48
CA HIS A 238 -18.83 -1.64 3.78
C HIS A 238 -19.03 -3.10 3.37
N ASP A 239 -19.59 -3.90 4.26
CA ASP A 239 -20.00 -5.26 3.96
C ASP A 239 -21.36 -5.27 3.28
N VAL A 240 -21.46 -5.94 2.13
CA VAL A 240 -22.73 -6.15 1.44
C VAL A 240 -23.36 -7.44 1.94
N ARG A 241 -24.51 -7.35 2.60
CA ARG A 241 -25.23 -8.50 3.16
C ARG A 241 -26.73 -8.42 2.92
N ALA A 242 -27.34 -9.59 2.79
CA ALA A 242 -28.79 -9.72 2.86
C ALA A 242 -29.22 -9.76 4.33
N ILE A 243 -30.16 -8.90 4.71
CA ILE A 243 -30.78 -8.91 6.03
C ILE A 243 -32.26 -9.25 5.88
N ASN A 244 -32.78 -10.00 6.85
CA ASN A 244 -34.20 -10.30 6.96
C ASN A 244 -34.81 -9.33 7.97
N LEU A 245 -35.68 -8.45 7.50
CA LEU A 245 -36.45 -7.56 8.36
C LEU A 245 -37.78 -8.26 8.68
N PRO A 246 -38.02 -8.68 9.93
CA PRO A 246 -39.29 -9.25 10.32
C PRO A 246 -40.38 -8.17 10.15
N LEU A 247 -41.48 -8.51 9.47
CA LEU A 247 -42.64 -7.65 9.44
C LEU A 247 -43.31 -7.69 10.82
N PRO A 248 -43.75 -6.53 11.35
CA PRO A 248 -44.54 -6.52 12.57
C PRO A 248 -45.82 -7.31 12.36
N ASP A 249 -46.22 -8.12 13.35
CA ASP A 249 -47.53 -8.75 13.38
C ASP A 249 -48.56 -7.70 13.82
N PHE A 250 -49.49 -7.38 12.91
CA PHE A 250 -50.57 -6.41 13.15
C PHE A 250 -51.88 -7.08 13.57
N GLY A 251 -51.89 -8.41 13.79
CA GLY A 251 -53.08 -9.18 14.10
C GLY A 251 -53.83 -9.66 12.83
N PRO A 252 -54.97 -10.37 13.00
CA PRO A 252 -55.74 -10.91 11.88
C PRO A 252 -56.32 -9.79 11.00
N GLU A 253 -56.30 -9.97 9.68
CA GLU A 253 -56.98 -9.06 8.75
C GLU A 253 -58.50 -9.13 8.96
N GLU A 254 -59.15 -7.96 9.08
CA GLU A 254 -60.61 -7.86 9.26
C GLU A 254 -61.34 -8.61 8.13
N GLY A 255 -62.02 -9.70 8.49
CA GLY A 255 -62.82 -10.52 7.56
C GLY A 255 -62.24 -11.90 7.21
N SER A 256 -61.06 -12.28 7.72
CA SER A 256 -60.52 -13.65 7.56
C SER A 256 -60.93 -14.56 8.73
N ALA A 257 -61.73 -15.58 8.45
CA ALA A 257 -62.13 -16.59 9.42
C ALA A 257 -60.99 -17.60 9.67
N ASP A 258 -60.62 -17.80 10.94
CA ASP A 258 -59.92 -18.95 11.54
C ASP A 258 -58.92 -19.72 10.66
N THR A 259 -57.87 -19.04 10.20
CA THR A 259 -56.61 -19.70 9.87
C THR A 259 -55.48 -19.11 10.73
N PRO A 260 -54.77 -19.92 11.53
CA PRO A 260 -53.65 -19.43 12.32
C PRO A 260 -52.55 -18.96 11.37
N ASN A 261 -52.37 -17.65 11.27
CA ASN A 261 -51.36 -17.03 10.42
C ASN A 261 -49.97 -17.28 11.03
N THR A 262 -49.42 -18.47 10.79
CA THR A 262 -48.11 -18.92 11.31
C THR A 262 -46.96 -18.61 10.34
N GLY A 263 -47.13 -17.60 9.49
CA GLY A 263 -46.09 -17.08 8.62
C GLY A 263 -45.41 -15.88 9.26
N ASN A 264 -44.25 -16.08 9.88
CA ASN A 264 -43.37 -14.98 10.31
C ASN A 264 -42.87 -14.27 9.03
N THR A 265 -43.68 -13.36 8.51
CA THR A 265 -43.48 -12.76 7.19
C THR A 265 -42.29 -11.82 7.30
N SER A 266 -41.30 -11.98 6.43
CA SER A 266 -40.09 -11.17 6.46
C SER A 266 -39.79 -10.63 5.07
N VAL A 267 -39.19 -9.44 5.05
CA VAL A 267 -38.70 -8.83 3.82
C VAL A 267 -37.19 -9.00 3.78
N ILE A 268 -36.68 -9.62 2.71
CA ILE A 268 -35.25 -9.73 2.46
C ILE A 268 -34.80 -8.45 1.78
N CYS A 269 -33.87 -7.73 2.42
CA CYS A 269 -33.26 -6.52 1.87
C CYS A 269 -31.75 -6.72 1.71
N ARG A 270 -31.19 -6.36 0.56
CA ARG A 270 -29.73 -6.26 0.40
C ARG A 270 -29.29 -4.88 0.86
N THR A 271 -28.37 -4.83 1.81
CA THR A 271 -27.87 -3.58 2.39
C THR A 271 -26.36 -3.57 2.45
N ALA A 272 -25.78 -2.37 2.41
CA ALA A 272 -24.38 -2.12 2.68
C ALA A 272 -24.27 -1.66 4.13
N THR A 273 -23.61 -2.45 4.96
CA THR A 273 -23.42 -2.10 6.37
C THR A 273 -22.02 -1.59 6.61
N PRO A 274 -21.86 -0.49 7.37
CA PRO A 274 -20.54 -0.03 7.78
C PRO A 274 -19.85 -1.11 8.64
N PRO A 275 -18.52 -1.07 8.73
CA PRO A 275 -17.79 -2.00 9.57
C PRO A 275 -18.13 -1.71 11.03
N ARG A 276 -18.12 -2.76 11.88
CA ARG A 276 -18.41 -2.59 13.32
C ARG A 276 -17.37 -1.74 14.03
N GLU A 277 -16.14 -1.75 13.53
CA GLU A 277 -15.02 -0.96 14.00
C GLU A 277 -14.46 -0.16 12.81
N MET A 278 -14.20 1.12 13.02
CA MET A 278 -13.53 1.94 12.02
C MET A 278 -12.02 1.91 12.29
N ALA A 279 -11.23 1.85 11.22
CA ALA A 279 -9.80 2.11 11.32
C ALA A 279 -9.60 3.51 11.93
N GLY A 280 -8.72 3.60 12.94
CA GLY A 280 -8.40 4.85 13.60
C GLY A 280 -7.56 5.78 12.74
N HIS A 281 -7.11 6.87 13.37
CA HIS A 281 -6.16 7.82 12.78
C HIS A 281 -4.86 7.12 12.37
N THR A 282 -4.44 7.28 11.12
CA THR A 282 -3.10 6.86 10.64
C THR A 282 -2.10 8.00 10.82
N GLY A 283 -2.36 9.13 10.18
CA GLY A 283 -1.55 10.34 10.25
C GLY A 283 -2.07 11.43 9.32
N TYR A 284 -1.52 12.62 9.48
CA TYR A 284 -1.76 13.76 8.61
C TYR A 284 -0.80 13.74 7.42
N LEU A 285 -1.29 14.14 6.25
CA LEU A 285 -0.53 14.35 5.04
C LEU A 285 -0.44 15.84 4.74
N THR A 286 0.75 16.42 4.85
CA THR A 286 1.03 17.82 4.51
C THR A 286 1.71 17.90 3.15
N PHE A 287 1.05 18.52 2.19
CA PHE A 287 1.54 18.77 0.85
C PHE A 287 2.02 20.20 0.69
N ALA A 288 3.00 20.43 -0.19
CA ALA A 288 3.45 21.74 -0.58
C ALA A 288 4.09 21.74 -1.99
N THR A 289 4.15 22.92 -2.62
CA THR A 289 4.79 23.14 -3.91
C THR A 289 6.08 23.94 -3.72
N LYS A 290 7.18 23.46 -4.28
CA LYS A 290 8.37 24.29 -4.49
C LYS A 290 8.09 25.18 -5.73
N PRO A 291 8.06 26.52 -5.60
CA PRO A 291 7.86 27.40 -6.74
C PRO A 291 9.03 27.28 -7.73
N ARG A 292 8.84 27.79 -8.94
CA ARG A 292 9.93 27.90 -9.91
C ARG A 292 10.86 29.02 -9.48
N ASP A 293 12.16 28.74 -9.47
CA ASP A 293 13.19 29.78 -9.34
C ASP A 293 13.18 30.72 -10.56
#